data_AF-A0A7R9SR13-F1
#
_entry.id   AF-A0A7R9SR13-F1
#
_cell.length_a   1.000
_cell.length_b   1.000
_cell.length_c   1.000
_cell.angle_alpha   90.00
_cell.angle_beta   90.00
_cell.angle_gamma   90.00
#
_symmetry.space_group_name_H-M   'P 1'
#
loop_
_entity.id
_entity.type
_entity.pdbx_description
1 polymer ?
#
loop_
_entity_poly.entity_id
_entity_poly.type
_entity_poly.pdbx_seq_one_letter_code
_entity_poly.pdbx_strand_id
1 'polypeptide(L)' 'MIQFMPSYRNNHVFHIRIGETKLTTHYMMAGVPQGSILEPYLFLILTSDLHKIMAYVDDIITASLISLQLQK' A
#
# COMPACT_ATOMS: atom_id res chain seq x y z
N MET A 1 -4.74 19.90 8.58
CA MET A 1 -4.45 18.45 8.56
C MET A 1 -4.48 17.83 7.17
N ILE A 2 -5.50 18.09 6.33
CA ILE A 2 -5.62 17.46 5.00
C ILE A 2 -4.42 17.76 4.06
N GLN A 3 -3.80 18.94 4.18
CA GLN A 3 -2.63 19.32 3.37
C GLN A 3 -1.34 18.53 3.66
N PHE A 4 -1.27 17.79 4.78
CA PHE A 4 -0.09 17.02 5.18
C PHE A 4 0.03 15.67 4.44
N MET A 5 -1.10 15.07 4.08
CA MET A 5 -1.13 13.78 3.37
C MET A 5 -0.48 13.83 1.98
N PRO A 6 -0.72 14.86 1.15
CA PRO A 6 -0.05 15.00 -0.16
C PRO A 6 1.47 15.07 -0.04
N SER A 7 2.00 15.75 0.98
CA SER A 7 3.44 15.78 1.26
C SER A 7 4.00 14.41 1.66
N TYR A 8 3.19 13.49 2.20
CA TYR A 8 3.56 12.10 2.49
C TYR A 8 3.42 11.14 1.31
N ARG A 9 2.86 11.61 0.18
CA ARG A 9 2.74 10.85 -1.07
C ARG A 9 3.73 11.28 -2.15
N ASN A 10 4.06 12.57 -2.25
CA ASN A 10 4.86 13.11 -3.35
C ASN A 10 6.29 13.45 -2.92
N ASN A 11 7.27 13.14 -3.79
CA ASN A 11 8.68 13.50 -3.68
C ASN A 11 9.45 12.95 -2.46
N HIS A 12 9.24 11.67 -2.16
CA HIS A 12 9.96 10.98 -1.10
C HIS A 12 11.31 10.52 -1.61
N VAL A 13 12.38 10.97 -0.95
CA VAL A 13 13.75 10.64 -1.30
C VAL A 13 14.31 9.67 -0.28
N PHE A 14 14.70 8.49 -0.74
CA PHE A 14 15.41 7.53 0.09
C PHE A 14 16.91 7.64 -0.13
N HIS A 15 17.64 7.92 0.95
CA HIS A 15 19.08 7.89 0.97
C HIS A 15 19.55 6.62 1.68
N ILE A 16 19.97 5.63 0.89
CA ILE A 16 20.57 4.41 1.42
C ILE A 16 22.10 4.58 1.38
N ARG A 17 22.78 4.29 2.48
CA ARG A 17 24.25 4.23 2.55
C ARG A 17 24.66 2.86 3.06
N ILE A 18 25.51 2.15 2.30
CA ILE A 18 26.05 0.85 2.69
C ILE A 18 27.57 1.01 2.76
N GLY A 19 28.11 1.05 3.99
CA GLY A 19 29.53 1.37 4.22
C GLY A 19 29.90 2.80 3.79
N GLU A 20 30.96 2.93 3.00
CA GLU A 20 31.41 4.19 2.37
C GLU A 20 30.64 4.51 1.07
N THR A 21 29.90 3.54 0.52
CA THR A 21 29.20 3.70 -0.75
C THR A 21 27.85 4.39 -0.53
N LYS A 22 27.73 5.60 -1.05
CA LYS A 22 26.47 6.36 -1.08
C LYS A 22 25.67 5.91 -2.31
N LEU A 23 24.50 5.32 -2.11
CA LEU A 23 23.63 4.93 -3.21
C LEU A 23 22.99 6.18 -3.84
N THR A 24 22.79 6.13 -5.15
CA THR A 24 22.17 7.19 -5.92
C THR A 24 20.78 7.53 -5.36
N THR A 25 20.48 8.82 -5.24
CA THR A 25 19.19 9.33 -4.78
C THR A 25 18.06 8.73 -5.60
N HIS A 26 17.18 7.95 -4.96
CA HIS A 26 16.01 7.35 -5.62
C HIS A 26 14.73 8.02 -5.13
N TYR A 27 13.92 8.50 -6.08
CA TYR A 27 12.61 9.09 -5.81
C TYR A 27 11.57 7.96 -5.80
N MET A 28 10.91 7.75 -4.67
CA MET A 28 9.73 6.88 -4.61
C MET A 28 8.48 7.67 -4.98
N MET A 29 7.78 7.18 -5.99
CA MET A 29 6.52 7.74 -6.46
C MET A 29 5.29 7.11 -5.78
N ALA A 30 5.50 6.10 -4.93
CA ALA A 30 4.45 5.36 -4.26
C ALA A 30 4.92 4.80 -2.91
N GLY A 31 3.97 4.52 -2.02
CA GLY A 31 4.23 3.98 -0.68
C GLY A 31 4.14 5.03 0.42
N VAL A 32 4.55 4.64 1.63
CA VAL A 32 4.62 5.49 2.82
C VAL A 32 6.08 5.53 3.28
N PRO A 33 6.61 6.67 3.75
CA PRO A 33 7.98 6.76 4.25
C PRO A 33 8.23 5.81 5.42
N GLN A 34 9.17 4.87 5.24
CA GLN A 34 9.54 3.91 6.28
C GLN A 34 10.39 4.58 7.37
N GLY A 35 10.10 4.28 8.64
CA GLY A 35 10.82 4.84 9.79
C GLY A 35 10.24 6.17 10.31
N SER A 36 9.14 6.65 9.74
CA SER A 36 8.37 7.78 10.28
C SER A 36 7.44 7.30 11.40
N ILE A 37 7.30 8.08 12.48
CA ILE A 37 6.34 7.77 13.56
C ILE A 37 4.89 7.69 13.07
N LEU A 38 4.60 8.36 11.95
CA LEU A 38 3.28 8.38 11.31
C LEU A 38 3.10 7.29 10.26
N GLU A 39 4.15 6.53 9.93
CA GLU A 39 4.09 5.43 8.96
C GLU A 39 2.97 4.43 9.29
N PRO A 40 2.84 3.89 10.52
CA PRO A 40 1.85 2.86 10.79
C PRO A 40 0.42 3.37 10.60
N TYR A 41 0.17 4.62 10.99
CA TYR A 41 -1.15 5.25 10.86
C TYR A 41 -1.50 5.55 9.40
N LEU A 42 -0.54 6.08 8.63
CA LEU A 42 -0.75 6.35 7.21
C LEU A 42 -0.92 5.05 6.42
N PHE A 43 -0.18 4.00 6.79
CA PHE A 43 -0.35 2.66 6.23
C PHE A 43 -1.74 2.11 6.53
N LEU A 44 -2.22 2.21 7.78
CA LEU A 44 -3.58 1.77 8.15
C LEU A 44 -4.67 2.54 7.41
N ILE A 45 -4.53 3.86 7.25
CA ILE A 45 -5.50 4.66 6.48
C ILE A 45 -5.50 4.22 5.02
N LEU A 46 -4.32 4.04 4.42
CA LEU A 46 -4.18 3.61 3.03
C LEU A 46 -4.74 2.21 2.78
N THR A 47 -4.55 1.31 3.76
CA THR A 47 -4.96 -0.10 3.66
C THR A 47 -6.34 -0.37 4.22
N SER A 48 -6.98 0.60 4.88
CA SER A 48 -8.32 0.42 5.45
C SER A 48 -9.29 -0.13 4.41
N ASP A 49 -9.42 0.49 3.24
CA ASP A 49 -10.35 0.01 2.22
C ASP A 49 -9.97 -1.34 1.57
N LEU A 50 -8.79 -1.92 1.83
CA LEU A 50 -8.44 -3.26 1.32
C LEU A 50 -9.39 -4.33 1.84
N HIS A 51 -9.96 -4.19 3.04
CA HIS A 51 -10.95 -5.15 3.54
C HIS A 51 -12.21 -5.21 2.66
N LYS A 52 -12.56 -4.11 1.97
CA LYS A 52 -13.68 -4.08 1.01
C LYS A 52 -13.33 -4.85 -0.26
N ILE A 53 -12.08 -4.72 -0.71
CA ILE A 53 -11.57 -5.45 -1.88
C ILE A 53 -11.50 -6.94 -1.59
N MET A 54 -11.02 -7.34 -0.41
CA MET A 54 -10.97 -8.74 0.00
C MET A 54 -12.37 -9.36 0.10
N ALA A 55 -13.33 -8.66 0.71
CA ALA A 55 -14.72 -9.12 0.75
C ALA A 55 -15.33 -9.30 -0.65
N TYR A 56 -15.10 -8.35 -1.56
CA TYR A 56 -15.59 -8.45 -2.94
C TYR A 56 -14.95 -9.63 -3.71
N VAL A 57 -13.66 -9.88 -3.50
CA VAL A 57 -12.96 -11.03 -4.10
C VAL A 57 -13.51 -12.35 -3.56
N ASP A 58 -13.75 -12.45 -2.26
CA ASP A 58 -14.34 -13.64 -1.64
C ASP A 58 -15.75 -13.92 -2.19
N ASP A 59 -16.57 -12.88 -2.38
CA ASP A 59 -17.91 -13.00 -2.95
C ASP A 59 -17.87 -13.50 -4.40
N ILE A 60 -16.94 -13.00 -5.22
CA ILE A 60 -16.74 -13.46 -6.61
C ILE A 60 -16.30 -14.93 -6.64
N ILE A 61 -15.31 -15.30 -5.83
CA ILE A 61 -14.80 -16.67 -5.78
C ILE A 61 -15.91 -17.63 -5.34
N THR A 62 -16.68 -17.25 -4.31
CA THR A 62 -17.80 -18.05 -3.81
C THR A 62 -18.89 -18.20 -4.87
N ALA A 63 -19.26 -17.13 -5.57
CA ALA A 63 -20.24 -17.17 -6.66
C ALA A 63 -19.77 -18.05 -7.84
N SER A 64 -18.48 -18.00 -8.17
CA SER A 64 -17.88 -18.81 -9.23
C SER A 64 -17.89 -20.30 -8.88
N LEU A 65 -17.55 -20.66 -7.64
CA LEU A 65 -17.57 -22.04 -7.16
C LEU A 65 -18.98 -22.64 -7.15
N ILE A 66 -19.99 -21.87 -6.70
CA ILE A 66 -21.40 -22.31 -6.72
C ILE A 66 -21.88 -22.55 -8.14
N SER A 67 -21.56 -21.65 -9.08
CA SER A 67 -21.96 -21.77 -10.48
C SER A 67 -21.36 -23.03 -11.14
N LEU A 68 -20.14 -23.42 -10.75
CA LEU A 68 -19.47 -24.61 -11.25
C LEU A 68 -20.10 -25.92 -10.72
N GLN A 69 -20.67 -25.90 -9.52
CA GLN A 69 -21.37 -27.05 -8.92
C GLN A 69 -22.77 -27.25 -9.51
N LEU A 70 -23.44 -26.19 -9.94
CA LEU A 70 -24.76 -26.24 -10.58
C LEU A 70 -24.73 -26.69 -12.05
N GLN A 71 -23.54 -26.73 -12.66
CA GLN A 71 -23.33 -27.23 -14.03
C GLN A 71 -22.99 -28.73 -14.11
N LYS A 72 -22.94 -29.43 -12.97
CA LYS A 72 -22.84 -30.90 -12.89
C LYS A 72 -24.21 -31.52 -12.60
#